data_AF-A0A9E2ZXT5-F1
#
_entry.id   AF-A0A9E2ZXT5-F1
#
_cell.length_a   1.000
_cell.length_b   1.000
_cell.length_c   1.000
_cell.angle_alpha   90.00
_cell.angle_beta   90.00
_cell.angle_gamma   90.00
#
_symmetry.space_group_name_H-M   'P 1'
#
loop_
_entity.id
_entity.type
_entity.pdbx_description
1 polymer ?
#
loop_
_entity_poly.entity_id
_entity_poly.type
_entity_poly.pdbx_seq_one_letter_code
_entity_poly.pdbx_strand_id
1 'polypeptide(L)'
;MSTAEMSRARPAPVRAWFRLFSSELRLVFRRRRNLLLLGVTAVFPLVIGIALRVAAPHPQGGGSGGGAAFFNQLAGNGVFLTFIALSTLLLLVLPLVVAVVAGDSVAGEAAYGTLRYLLAVPAGRTRLLAVKLGAIVMFGLCATFIVSAVALAAGAVMFPVGPVTLLSGTTVPLADGLL
;
A
#
# COMPACT_ATOMS: atom_id res chain seq x y z
N MET A 1 19.18 -25.26 52.77
CA MET A 1 19.37 -24.48 51.53
C MET A 1 18.45 -25.05 50.45
N SER A 2 17.14 -24.84 50.60
CA SER A 2 16.31 -23.87 49.85
C SER A 2 16.17 -24.19 48.35
N THR A 3 15.16 -24.99 48.03
CA THR A 3 14.66 -25.37 46.70
C THR A 3 13.91 -24.22 45.99
N ALA A 4 14.36 -22.98 46.17
CA ALA A 4 13.76 -21.78 45.60
C ALA A 4 14.18 -21.49 44.14
N GLU A 5 14.48 -22.52 43.35
CA GLU A 5 14.80 -22.34 41.94
C GLU A 5 13.55 -22.45 41.06
N MET A 6 13.11 -21.28 40.63
CA MET A 6 12.59 -21.03 39.28
C MET A 6 11.28 -21.73 38.90
N SER A 7 10.18 -21.29 39.50
CA SER A 7 8.93 -21.19 38.74
C SER A 7 9.10 -20.14 37.63
N ARG A 8 9.76 -20.53 36.53
CA ARG A 8 9.77 -19.75 35.28
C ARG A 8 8.33 -19.69 34.81
N ALA A 9 7.67 -18.56 35.10
CA ALA A 9 6.35 -18.24 34.57
C ALA A 9 6.38 -18.48 33.06
N ARG A 10 5.72 -19.56 32.60
CA ARG A 10 5.58 -19.86 31.16
C ARG A 10 4.98 -18.61 30.53
N PRO A 11 5.62 -18.00 29.51
CA PRO A 11 5.06 -16.82 28.88
C PRO A 11 3.65 -17.17 28.38
N ALA A 12 2.66 -16.38 28.78
CA ALA A 12 1.28 -16.58 28.33
C ALA A 12 1.28 -16.75 26.80
N PRO A 13 0.56 -17.76 26.26
CA PRO A 13 0.62 -18.14 24.85
C PRO A 13 0.37 -16.97 23.89
N VAL A 14 -0.43 -16.00 24.34
CA VAL A 14 -0.75 -14.74 23.66
C VAL A 14 0.47 -13.82 23.52
N ARG A 15 1.26 -13.61 24.58
CA ARG A 15 2.48 -12.76 24.52
C ARG A 15 3.52 -13.36 23.59
N ALA A 16 3.67 -14.68 23.60
CA ALA A 16 4.56 -15.38 22.68
C ALA A 16 4.08 -15.27 21.21
N TRP A 17 2.78 -15.08 20.98
CA TRP A 17 2.21 -14.91 19.64
C TRP A 17 2.48 -13.51 19.10
N PHE A 18 2.20 -12.47 19.89
CA PHE A 18 2.49 -11.09 19.50
C PHE A 18 3.97 -10.81 19.26
N ARG A 19 4.87 -11.40 20.06
CA ARG A 19 6.32 -11.27 19.82
C ARG A 19 6.73 -11.87 18.48
N LEU A 20 6.21 -13.05 18.16
CA LEU A 20 6.49 -13.75 16.90
C LEU A 20 5.89 -13.00 15.70
N PHE A 21 4.68 -12.49 15.85
CA PHE A 21 4.05 -11.61 14.86
C PHE A 21 4.86 -10.33 14.63
N SER A 22 5.28 -9.66 15.70
CA SER A 22 6.05 -8.41 15.62
C SER A 22 7.44 -8.63 15.00
N SER A 23 8.09 -9.76 15.30
CA SER A 23 9.37 -10.11 14.67
C SER A 23 9.21 -10.37 13.18
N GLU A 24 8.15 -11.09 12.79
CA GLU A 24 7.86 -11.37 11.38
C GLU A 24 7.54 -10.08 10.62
N LEU A 25 6.70 -9.22 11.19
CA LEU A 25 6.38 -7.92 10.62
C LEU A 25 7.66 -7.08 10.42
N ARG A 26 8.52 -7.04 11.44
CA ARG A 26 9.81 -6.34 11.34
C ARG A 26 10.69 -6.92 10.23
N LEU A 27 10.71 -8.24 10.03
CA LEU A 27 11.49 -8.87 8.95
C LEU A 27 10.93 -8.52 7.57
N VAL A 28 9.60 -8.59 7.40
CA VAL A 28 8.90 -8.23 6.16
C VAL A 28 9.18 -6.78 5.78
N PHE A 29 9.07 -5.84 6.73
CA PHE A 29 9.29 -4.41 6.46
C PHE A 29 10.77 -4.01 6.36
N ARG A 30 11.72 -4.74 6.99
CA ARG A 30 13.16 -4.41 6.90
C ARG A 30 13.88 -5.10 5.75
N ARG A 31 13.26 -6.06 5.06
CA ARG A 31 13.84 -6.66 3.85
C ARG A 31 13.96 -5.59 2.75
N ARG A 32 15.19 -5.35 2.28
CA ARG A 32 15.47 -4.38 1.20
C ARG A 32 14.58 -4.57 -0.02
N ARG A 33 14.32 -5.82 -0.42
CA ARG A 33 13.42 -6.15 -1.54
C ARG A 33 11.99 -5.64 -1.32
N ASN A 34 11.42 -5.83 -0.13
CA ASN A 34 10.07 -5.36 0.18
C ASN A 34 10.01 -3.83 0.24
N LEU A 35 11.07 -3.19 0.75
CA LEU A 35 11.20 -1.74 0.71
C LEU A 35 11.29 -1.20 -0.72
N LEU A 36 12.02 -1.88 -1.61
CA LEU A 36 12.07 -1.55 -3.03
C LEU A 36 10.69 -1.69 -3.69
N LEU A 37 9.95 -2.76 -3.39
CA LEU A 37 8.59 -2.95 -3.90
C LEU A 37 7.63 -1.86 -3.41
N LEU A 38 7.72 -1.46 -2.13
CA LEU A 38 6.97 -0.32 -1.61
C LEU A 38 7.35 0.98 -2.33
N GLY A 39 8.64 1.22 -2.55
CA GLY A 39 9.14 2.37 -3.29
C GLY A 39 8.62 2.41 -4.72
N VAL A 40 8.68 1.29 -5.45
CA VAL A 40 8.14 1.16 -6.81
C VAL A 40 6.64 1.47 -6.82
N THR A 41 5.88 0.88 -5.89
CA THR A 41 4.43 1.11 -5.79
C THR A 41 4.11 2.57 -5.46
N ALA A 42 4.93 3.23 -4.64
CA ALA A 42 4.79 4.64 -4.30
C ALA A 42 5.11 5.58 -5.48
N VAL A 43 5.95 5.16 -6.44
CA VAL A 43 6.27 5.96 -7.63
C VAL A 43 5.13 5.95 -8.66
N PHE A 44 4.34 4.88 -8.73
CA PHE A 44 3.26 4.75 -9.71
C PHE A 44 2.25 5.91 -9.71
N PRO A 45 1.69 6.36 -8.56
CA PRO A 45 0.79 7.50 -8.53
C PRO A 45 1.41 8.79 -9.08
N LEU A 46 2.72 9.00 -8.86
CA LEU A 46 3.44 10.15 -9.39
C LEU A 46 3.53 10.08 -10.91
N VAL A 47 3.84 8.90 -11.46
CA VAL A 47 3.88 8.70 -12.92
C VAL A 47 2.52 8.96 -13.55
N ILE A 48 1.43 8.44 -12.95
CA ILE A 48 0.07 8.69 -13.43
C ILE A 48 -0.25 10.19 -13.36
N GLY A 49 0.07 10.86 -12.25
CA GLY A 49 -0.13 12.30 -12.08
C GLY A 49 0.62 13.14 -13.12
N ILE A 50 1.89 12.82 -13.36
CA ILE A 50 2.72 13.50 -14.37
C ILE A 50 2.15 13.25 -15.77
N ALA A 51 1.78 12.02 -16.10
CA ALA A 51 1.21 11.68 -17.40
C ALA A 51 -0.08 12.48 -17.67
N LEU A 52 -0.97 12.58 -16.68
CA LEU A 52 -2.17 13.41 -16.77
C LEU A 52 -1.85 14.90 -16.90
N ARG A 53 -0.83 15.39 -16.19
CA ARG A 53 -0.40 16.80 -16.27
C ARG A 53 0.16 17.15 -17.64
N VAL A 54 0.94 16.25 -18.24
CA VAL A 54 1.52 16.44 -19.58
C VAL A 54 0.46 16.33 -20.67
N ALA A 55 -0.52 15.44 -20.49
CA ALA A 55 -1.62 15.27 -21.43
C ALA A 55 -2.64 16.43 -21.39
N ALA A 56 -2.56 17.31 -20.40
CA ALA A 56 -3.44 18.47 -20.29
C ALA A 56 -3.28 19.41 -21.51
N PRO A 57 -4.38 19.79 -22.19
CA PRO A 57 -4.31 20.65 -23.37
C PRO A 57 -3.77 22.04 -23.03
N HIS A 58 -2.80 22.50 -23.81
CA HIS A 58 -2.19 23.82 -23.64
C HIS A 58 -3.15 24.92 -24.15
N PRO A 59 -3.25 26.08 -23.46
CA PRO A 59 -4.16 27.17 -23.86
C PRO A 59 -3.94 27.77 -25.25
N GLN A 60 -2.83 27.45 -25.92
CA GLN A 60 -2.42 28.05 -27.20
C GLN A 60 -2.71 27.15 -28.42
N GLY A 61 -3.18 25.91 -28.21
CA GLY A 61 -3.62 25.04 -29.30
C GLY A 61 -5.15 25.03 -29.38
N GLY A 62 -5.72 25.59 -30.44
CA GLY A 62 -7.17 25.75 -30.68
C GLY A 62 -7.98 24.46 -30.85
N GLY A 63 -7.88 23.52 -29.91
CA GLY A 63 -8.66 22.29 -29.86
C GLY A 63 -9.86 22.43 -28.93
N SER A 64 -10.93 23.08 -29.40
CA SER A 64 -12.25 23.10 -28.72
C SER A 64 -12.96 21.75 -28.87
N GLY A 65 -12.43 20.70 -28.24
CA GLY A 65 -13.01 19.37 -28.23
C GLY A 65 -13.18 18.84 -26.81
N GLY A 66 -14.16 17.97 -26.57
CA GLY A 66 -14.55 17.44 -25.25
C GLY A 66 -13.41 16.88 -24.37
N GLY A 67 -12.23 16.64 -24.93
CA GLY A 67 -11.00 16.37 -24.17
C GLY A 67 -10.60 17.50 -23.22
N ALA A 68 -10.71 18.78 -23.63
CA ALA A 68 -10.38 19.90 -22.73
C ALA A 68 -11.36 20.01 -21.55
N ALA A 69 -12.64 19.72 -21.76
CA ALA A 69 -13.64 19.65 -20.68
C ALA A 69 -13.39 18.47 -19.75
N PHE A 70 -13.07 17.29 -20.30
CA PHE A 70 -12.64 16.11 -19.53
C PHE A 70 -11.39 16.40 -18.70
N PHE A 71 -10.38 17.07 -19.27
CA PHE A 71 -9.17 17.47 -18.56
C PHE A 71 -9.45 18.53 -17.49
N ASN A 72 -10.34 19.48 -17.72
CA ASN A 72 -10.72 20.47 -16.70
C ASN A 72 -11.45 19.80 -15.52
N GLN A 73 -12.27 18.79 -15.81
CA GLN A 73 -12.96 17.98 -14.81
C GLN A 73 -12.00 17.01 -14.07
N LEU A 74 -10.97 16.49 -14.75
CA LEU A 74 -9.87 15.70 -14.16
C LEU A 74 -8.89 16.56 -13.34
N ALA A 75 -8.58 17.77 -13.81
CA ALA A 75 -7.63 18.69 -13.21
C ALA A 75 -8.24 19.53 -12.08
N GLY A 76 -9.58 19.62 -12.01
CA GLY A 76 -10.29 20.38 -10.98
C GLY A 76 -10.25 19.75 -9.59
N ASN A 77 -9.80 18.50 -9.43
CA ASN A 77 -9.80 17.86 -8.11
C ASN A 77 -8.69 16.81 -7.95
N GLY A 78 -7.68 17.09 -7.11
CA GLY A 78 -6.61 16.14 -6.76
C GLY A 78 -7.12 14.81 -6.16
N VAL A 79 -8.37 14.78 -5.68
CA VAL A 79 -9.05 13.56 -5.23
C VAL A 79 -9.31 12.58 -6.38
N PHE A 80 -9.59 13.06 -7.61
CA PHE A 80 -9.79 12.17 -8.76
C PHE A 80 -8.51 11.43 -9.15
N LEU A 81 -7.34 12.10 -9.08
CA LEU A 81 -6.05 11.44 -9.27
C LEU A 81 -5.88 10.30 -8.27
N THR A 82 -6.28 10.53 -7.02
CA THR A 82 -6.23 9.53 -5.95
C THR A 82 -7.09 8.31 -6.30
N PHE A 83 -8.33 8.53 -6.75
CA PHE A 83 -9.23 7.45 -7.17
C PHE A 83 -8.71 6.65 -8.35
N ILE A 84 -8.18 7.31 -9.39
CA ILE A 84 -7.63 6.65 -10.57
C ILE A 84 -6.40 5.84 -10.17
N ALA A 85 -5.45 6.46 -9.47
CA ALA A 85 -4.23 5.80 -9.02
C ALA A 85 -4.56 4.59 -8.13
N LEU A 86 -5.46 4.73 -7.16
CA LEU A 86 -5.88 3.63 -6.31
C LEU A 86 -6.57 2.52 -7.11
N SER A 87 -7.52 2.85 -7.98
CA SER A 87 -8.24 1.84 -8.77
C SER A 87 -7.31 1.04 -9.68
N THR A 88 -6.38 1.72 -10.37
CA THR A 88 -5.39 1.06 -11.23
C THR A 88 -4.41 0.21 -10.41
N LEU A 89 -3.95 0.72 -9.26
CA LEU A 89 -2.99 0.01 -8.41
C LEU A 89 -3.61 -1.19 -7.71
N LEU A 90 -4.84 -1.06 -7.20
CA LEU A 90 -5.58 -2.17 -6.58
C LEU A 90 -5.84 -3.31 -7.58
N LEU A 91 -6.09 -2.99 -8.86
CA LEU A 91 -6.36 -4.00 -9.87
C LEU A 91 -5.09 -4.65 -10.43
N LEU A 92 -4.02 -3.89 -10.65
CA LEU A 92 -2.86 -4.36 -11.41
C LEU A 92 -1.62 -4.62 -10.55
N VAL A 93 -1.23 -3.65 -9.72
CA VAL A 93 0.11 -3.64 -9.10
C VAL A 93 0.09 -4.24 -7.69
N LEU A 94 -0.92 -3.92 -6.89
CA LEU A 94 -1.03 -4.42 -5.51
C LEU A 94 -1.11 -5.96 -5.46
N PRO A 95 -1.94 -6.64 -6.28
CA PRO A 95 -2.01 -8.09 -6.26
C PRO A 95 -0.67 -8.73 -6.66
N LEU A 96 0.02 -8.15 -7.64
CA LEU A 96 1.35 -8.60 -8.08
C LEU A 96 2.38 -8.45 -6.95
N VAL A 97 2.46 -7.28 -6.34
CA VAL A 97 3.41 -6.98 -5.26
C VAL A 97 3.16 -7.89 -4.05
N VAL A 98 1.91 -8.07 -3.65
CA VAL A 98 1.52 -8.96 -2.56
C VAL A 98 1.86 -10.42 -2.89
N ALA A 99 1.58 -10.88 -4.12
CA ALA A 99 1.91 -12.23 -4.56
C ALA A 99 3.42 -12.50 -4.54
N VAL A 100 4.24 -11.54 -4.98
CA VAL A 100 5.71 -11.65 -4.93
C VAL A 100 6.20 -11.77 -3.49
N VAL A 101 5.75 -10.88 -2.60
CA VAL A 101 6.15 -10.90 -1.18
C VAL A 101 5.69 -12.19 -0.49
N ALA A 102 4.48 -12.66 -0.78
CA ALA A 102 3.98 -13.92 -0.27
C ALA A 102 4.83 -15.11 -0.77
N GLY A 103 5.10 -15.16 -2.08
CA GLY A 103 5.90 -16.20 -2.72
C GLY A 103 7.33 -16.26 -2.16
N ASP A 104 8.00 -15.12 -2.02
CA ASP A 104 9.35 -15.06 -1.43
C ASP A 104 9.39 -15.47 0.04
N SER A 105 8.32 -15.14 0.77
CA SER A 105 8.21 -15.51 2.17
C SER A 105 8.08 -17.03 2.33
N VAL A 106 7.32 -17.68 1.46
CA VAL A 106 7.17 -19.14 1.43
C VAL A 106 8.42 -19.83 0.88
N ALA A 107 8.97 -19.34 -0.24
CA ALA A 107 10.15 -19.90 -0.89
C ALA A 107 11.41 -19.74 -0.04
N GLY A 108 11.54 -18.63 0.68
CA GLY A 108 12.66 -18.39 1.60
C GLY A 108 12.71 -19.43 2.72
N GLU A 109 11.57 -19.74 3.33
CA GLU A 109 11.51 -20.83 4.32
C GLU A 109 11.79 -22.18 3.68
N ALA A 110 11.33 -22.40 2.44
CA ALA A 110 11.60 -23.65 1.75
C ALA A 110 13.10 -23.90 1.48
N ALA A 111 13.82 -22.84 1.12
CA ALA A 111 15.24 -22.88 0.79
C ALA A 111 16.16 -23.11 2.00
N TYR A 112 15.78 -22.66 3.20
CA TYR A 112 16.60 -22.80 4.42
C TYR A 112 16.51 -24.20 5.09
N GLY A 113 15.81 -25.18 4.50
CA GLY A 113 15.98 -26.61 4.86
C GLY A 113 14.71 -27.47 5.00
N THR A 114 13.63 -27.23 4.26
CA THR A 114 12.32 -27.82 4.61
C THR A 114 11.95 -29.14 3.94
N LEU A 115 12.55 -29.64 2.86
CA LEU A 115 12.15 -30.97 2.37
C LEU A 115 12.43 -32.07 3.40
N ARG A 116 13.51 -31.92 4.19
CA ARG A 116 13.91 -32.85 5.25
C ARG A 116 13.34 -32.50 6.63
N TYR A 117 13.06 -31.22 6.91
CA TYR A 117 12.48 -30.76 8.19
C TYR A 117 10.94 -30.81 8.20
N LEU A 118 10.26 -30.73 7.04
CA LEU A 118 8.81 -30.94 6.91
C LEU A 118 8.37 -32.38 7.23
N LEU A 119 9.29 -33.33 7.27
CA LEU A 119 9.01 -34.72 7.65
C LEU A 119 9.34 -35.04 9.11
N ALA A 120 10.04 -34.18 9.87
CA ALA A 120 10.68 -34.59 11.12
C ALA A 120 10.24 -33.85 12.40
N VAL A 121 9.69 -32.62 12.37
CA VAL A 121 9.42 -31.87 13.62
C VAL A 121 8.04 -31.19 13.64
N PRO A 122 7.19 -31.47 14.65
CA PRO A 122 5.90 -30.79 14.83
C PRO A 122 6.10 -29.47 15.58
N ALA A 123 6.57 -28.44 14.88
CA ALA A 123 6.30 -27.07 15.30
C ALA A 123 4.93 -26.65 14.75
N GLY A 124 4.07 -26.03 15.56
CA GLY A 124 2.68 -25.70 15.20
C GLY A 124 2.54 -24.91 13.89
N ARG A 125 2.37 -25.62 12.77
CA ARG A 125 2.41 -25.09 11.39
C ARG A 125 1.35 -24.03 11.14
N THR A 126 0.15 -24.23 11.68
CA THR A 126 -0.98 -23.30 11.57
C THR A 126 -0.67 -21.95 12.21
N ARG A 127 0.00 -21.93 13.37
CA ARG A 127 0.35 -20.70 14.08
C ARG A 127 1.40 -19.88 13.32
N LEU A 128 2.36 -20.55 12.69
CA LEU A 128 3.36 -19.89 11.85
C LEU A 128 2.73 -19.32 10.58
N LEU A 129 1.90 -20.11 9.88
CA LEU A 129 1.18 -19.68 8.69
C LEU A 129 0.23 -18.51 8.96
N ALA A 130 -0.49 -18.53 10.09
CA ALA A 130 -1.38 -17.44 10.48
C ALA A 130 -0.62 -16.12 10.70
N VAL A 131 0.54 -16.18 11.34
CA VAL A 131 1.39 -14.99 11.54
C VAL A 131 1.92 -14.47 10.22
N LYS A 132 2.36 -15.36 9.32
CA LYS A 132 2.85 -14.97 8.00
C LYS A 132 1.76 -14.35 7.14
N LEU A 133 0.57 -14.95 7.12
CA LEU A 133 -0.59 -14.37 6.46
C LEU A 133 -0.90 -12.98 7.01
N GLY A 134 -0.93 -12.83 8.33
CA GLY A 134 -1.14 -11.52 8.96
C GLY A 134 -0.07 -10.49 8.58
N ALA A 135 1.20 -10.89 8.51
CA ALA A 135 2.28 -9.99 8.09
C ALA A 135 2.15 -9.56 6.61
N ILE A 136 1.74 -10.46 5.72
CA ILE A 136 1.48 -10.17 4.30
C ILE A 136 0.27 -9.23 4.15
N VAL A 137 -0.81 -9.48 4.89
CA VAL A 137 -2.00 -8.61 4.90
C VAL A 137 -1.63 -7.21 5.38
N MET A 138 -0.89 -7.09 6.49
CA MET A 138 -0.43 -5.79 6.99
C MET A 138 0.47 -5.07 5.98
N PHE A 139 1.34 -5.79 5.28
CA PHE A 139 2.14 -5.23 4.20
C PHE A 139 1.27 -4.67 3.06
N GLY A 140 0.25 -5.42 2.62
CA GLY A 140 -0.71 -4.96 1.62
C GLY A 140 -1.46 -3.70 2.07
N LEU A 141 -1.95 -3.66 3.31
CA LEU A 141 -2.61 -2.48 3.88
C LEU A 141 -1.69 -1.26 3.91
N CYS A 142 -0.43 -1.43 4.34
CA CYS A 142 0.55 -0.34 4.33
C CYS A 142 0.87 0.13 2.92
N ALA A 143 1.00 -0.77 1.94
CA ALA A 143 1.22 -0.41 0.55
C ALA A 143 0.05 0.43 0.00
N THR A 144 -1.19 0.02 0.24
CA THR A 144 -2.39 0.78 -0.13
C THR A 144 -2.43 2.16 0.53
N PHE A 145 -2.08 2.24 1.81
CA PHE A 145 -2.03 3.50 2.54
C PHE A 145 -0.98 4.46 1.95
N ILE A 146 0.23 3.96 1.66
CA ILE A 146 1.30 4.75 1.03
C ILE A 146 0.85 5.26 -0.32
N VAL A 147 0.25 4.40 -1.15
CA VAL A 147 -0.30 4.79 -2.46
C VAL A 147 -1.33 5.90 -2.32
N SER A 148 -2.29 5.73 -1.42
CA SER A 148 -3.34 6.72 -1.17
C SER A 148 -2.74 8.07 -0.76
N ALA A 149 -1.81 8.05 0.19
CA ALA A 149 -1.14 9.26 0.68
C ALA A 149 -0.32 9.96 -0.41
N VAL A 150 0.44 9.21 -1.22
CA VAL A 150 1.24 9.78 -2.32
C VAL A 150 0.33 10.32 -3.42
N ALA A 151 -0.74 9.60 -3.78
CA ALA A 151 -1.66 10.05 -4.81
C ALA A 151 -2.43 11.32 -4.38
N LEU A 152 -2.83 11.41 -3.11
CA LEU A 152 -3.44 12.61 -2.53
C LEU A 152 -2.47 13.79 -2.53
N ALA A 153 -1.24 13.59 -2.05
CA ALA A 153 -0.23 14.63 -2.00
C ALA A 153 0.14 15.11 -3.42
N ALA A 154 0.37 14.18 -4.34
CA ALA A 154 0.65 14.49 -5.73
C ALA A 154 -0.54 15.19 -6.40
N GLY A 155 -1.77 14.75 -6.11
CA GLY A 155 -2.99 15.36 -6.60
C GLY A 155 -3.13 16.80 -6.15
N ALA A 156 -2.93 17.06 -4.86
CA ALA A 156 -2.99 18.39 -4.28
C ALA A 156 -1.91 19.33 -4.82
N VAL A 157 -0.70 18.81 -5.09
CA VAL A 157 0.43 19.62 -5.60
C VAL A 157 0.33 19.86 -7.11
N MET A 158 0.01 18.84 -7.90
CA MET A 158 0.02 18.91 -9.38
C MET A 158 -1.28 19.47 -9.96
N PHE A 159 -2.39 19.34 -9.21
CA PHE A 159 -3.72 19.79 -9.59
C PHE A 159 -4.24 20.68 -8.45
N PRO A 160 -3.69 21.89 -8.27
CA PRO A 160 -4.20 22.84 -7.29
C PRO A 160 -5.69 23.03 -7.56
N VAL A 161 -6.49 22.87 -6.51
CA VAL A 161 -7.96 22.89 -6.52
C VAL A 161 -8.44 24.10 -7.31
N GLY A 162 -8.72 23.89 -8.59
CA GLY A 162 -9.46 24.82 -9.40
C GLY A 162 -10.87 24.92 -8.82
N PRO A 163 -11.55 26.06 -8.94
CA PRO A 163 -12.88 26.24 -8.38
C PRO A 163 -13.81 25.08 -8.79
N VAL A 164 -14.43 24.39 -7.82
CA VAL A 164 -15.20 23.16 -8.06
C VAL A 164 -16.50 23.55 -8.77
N THR A 165 -16.63 23.21 -10.05
CA THR A 165 -17.89 23.38 -10.78
C THR A 165 -18.92 22.41 -10.23
N LEU A 166 -19.91 22.94 -9.51
CA LEU A 166 -21.10 22.19 -9.10
C LEU A 166 -21.97 21.86 -10.32
N LEU A 167 -22.93 20.94 -10.16
CA LEU A 167 -23.90 20.56 -11.21
C LEU A 167 -24.72 21.74 -11.76
N SER A 168 -24.72 22.88 -11.05
CA SER A 168 -25.33 24.17 -11.41
C SER A 168 -24.45 25.06 -12.29
N GLY A 169 -23.20 24.68 -12.58
CA GLY A 169 -22.22 25.51 -13.31
C GLY A 169 -21.53 26.57 -12.45
N THR A 170 -21.78 26.59 -11.14
CA THR A 170 -21.13 27.53 -10.20
C THR A 170 -19.88 26.92 -9.59
N THR A 171 -18.80 27.68 -9.60
CA THR A 171 -17.50 27.30 -9.09
C THR A 171 -17.32 27.66 -7.62
N VAL A 172 -17.22 26.66 -6.73
CA VAL A 172 -17.05 26.87 -5.28
C VAL A 172 -15.68 26.34 -4.81
N PRO A 173 -14.91 27.10 -4.01
CA PRO A 173 -13.66 26.60 -3.44
C PRO A 173 -13.91 25.46 -2.45
N LEU A 174 -13.06 24.43 -2.46
CA LEU A 174 -13.19 23.21 -1.66
C LEU A 174 -13.26 23.45 -0.13
N ALA A 175 -12.81 24.63 0.33
CA ALA A 175 -12.92 25.07 1.72
C ALA A 175 -14.39 25.24 2.18
N ASP A 176 -15.30 25.63 1.29
CA ASP A 176 -16.72 25.83 1.61
C ASP A 176 -17.54 24.54 1.54
N GLY A 177 -16.99 23.45 0.95
CA GLY A 177 -17.68 22.15 0.87
C GLY A 177 -17.38 21.19 2.02
N LEU A 178 -16.44 21.56 2.90
CA LEU A 178 -16.03 20.78 4.08
C LEU A 178 -16.59 21.34 5.40
N LEU A 179 -17.26 22.49 5.36
CA LEU A 179 -18.07 23.07 6.44
C LEU A 179 -19.55 22.81 6.17
#